data_AF-A0A7J4FXC4-F1
#
_entry.id   AF-A0A7J4FXC4-F1
#
_cell.length_a   1.000
_cell.length_b   1.000
_cell.length_c   1.000
_cell.angle_alpha   90.00
_cell.angle_beta   90.00
_cell.angle_gamma   90.00
#
_symmetry.space_group_name_H-M   'P 1'
#
loop_
_entity.id
_entity.type
_entity.pdbx_description
1 polymer ?
#
loop_
_entity_poly.entity_id
_entity_poly.type
_entity_poly.pdbx_seq_one_letter_code
_entity_poly.pdbx_strand_id
1 'polypeptide(L)'
;MKTRTIAGILLIALVVVSVGAVADNTSTKIEIDVAPSVLSLGSDGTWVTVHTDIALCEVACDTLTLNNIPVAWVESDDKGNLVAKFDQSEIKAIVAPPEATLTLTGQTNDGEHIEGSDIIRVIDCSG
;
A
#
# COMPACT_ATOMS: atom_id res chain seq x y z
N MET A 1 19.50 -24.62 -74.60
CA MET A 1 19.21 -25.80 -73.75
C MET A 1 20.05 -25.65 -72.49
N LYS A 2 19.59 -25.52 -71.24
CA LYS A 2 18.37 -25.88 -70.48
C LYS A 2 18.23 -24.83 -69.35
N THR A 3 17.15 -24.05 -69.23
CA THR A 3 15.93 -24.24 -68.40
C THR A 3 16.10 -24.65 -66.91
N ARG A 4 15.66 -23.73 -66.03
CA ARG A 4 14.87 -23.89 -64.77
C ARG A 4 15.65 -24.42 -63.53
N THR A 5 15.48 -23.91 -62.30
CA THR A 5 14.24 -23.87 -61.49
C THR A 5 14.44 -23.01 -60.20
N ILE A 6 13.30 -22.55 -59.67
CA ILE A 6 12.97 -21.72 -58.50
C ILE A 6 13.24 -22.43 -57.14
N ALA A 7 13.57 -21.67 -56.09
CA ALA A 7 13.16 -21.85 -54.66
C ALA A 7 14.04 -20.93 -53.80
N GLY A 8 13.58 -20.11 -52.85
CA GLY A 8 12.34 -20.10 -52.09
C GLY A 8 12.71 -19.74 -50.64
N ILE A 9 12.54 -18.47 -50.29
CA ILE A 9 12.09 -17.93 -48.98
C ILE A 9 12.56 -18.64 -47.71
N LEU A 10 13.32 -17.94 -46.85
CA LEU A 10 13.05 -17.95 -45.40
C LEU A 10 13.66 -16.72 -44.72
N LEU A 11 12.85 -15.66 -44.60
CA LEU A 11 13.17 -14.47 -43.83
C LEU A 11 12.64 -14.70 -42.40
N ILE A 12 13.52 -15.09 -41.49
CA ILE A 12 13.17 -15.38 -40.10
C ILE A 12 13.09 -14.04 -39.37
N ALA A 13 11.90 -13.46 -39.33
CA ALA A 13 11.61 -12.32 -38.46
C ALA A 13 11.40 -12.85 -37.03
N LEU A 14 12.45 -12.78 -36.22
CA LEU A 14 12.39 -13.05 -34.79
C LEU A 14 11.67 -11.86 -34.11
N VAL A 15 10.34 -11.92 -34.07
CA VAL A 15 9.53 -10.99 -33.27
C VAL A 15 9.65 -11.44 -31.82
N VAL A 16 10.50 -10.76 -31.07
CA VAL A 16 10.56 -10.90 -29.61
C VAL A 16 9.34 -10.15 -29.05
N VAL A 17 8.23 -10.86 -28.85
CA VAL A 17 7.09 -10.33 -28.08
C VAL A 17 7.52 -10.37 -26.61
N SER A 18 7.98 -9.24 -26.09
CA SER A 18 8.10 -9.04 -24.66
C SER A 18 6.68 -8.96 -24.10
N VAL A 19 6.16 -10.09 -23.60
CA VAL A 19 4.95 -10.12 -22.78
C VAL A 19 5.34 -9.49 -21.45
N GLY A 20 5.17 -8.17 -21.34
CA GLY A 20 5.19 -7.51 -20.04
C GLY A 20 4.06 -8.13 -19.23
N ALA A 21 4.39 -8.73 -18.09
CA ALA A 21 3.39 -9.13 -17.11
C ALA A 21 2.55 -7.89 -16.81
N VAL A 22 1.28 -7.93 -17.19
CA VAL A 22 0.30 -6.99 -16.67
C VAL A 22 0.21 -7.35 -15.20
N ALA A 23 0.90 -6.61 -14.34
CA ALA A 23 0.63 -6.69 -12.92
C ALA A 23 -0.84 -6.34 -12.77
N ASP A 24 -1.66 -7.33 -12.43
CA ASP A 24 -3.01 -7.07 -11.97
C ASP A 24 -2.85 -6.09 -10.80
N ASN A 25 -3.27 -4.84 -11.01
CA ASN A 25 -3.25 -3.80 -9.98
C ASN A 25 -4.39 -4.06 -8.97
N THR A 26 -4.64 -5.31 -8.64
CA THR A 26 -5.62 -5.74 -7.64
C THR A 26 -4.90 -5.75 -6.31
N SER A 27 -5.00 -4.62 -5.59
CA SER A 27 -4.58 -4.55 -4.20
C SER A 27 -5.34 -5.60 -3.39
N THR A 28 -4.63 -6.45 -2.65
CA THR A 28 -5.25 -7.32 -1.66
C THR A 28 -5.78 -6.46 -0.52
N LYS A 29 -7.09 -6.59 -0.28
CA LYS A 29 -7.80 -5.83 0.74
C LYS A 29 -7.53 -6.47 2.10
N ILE A 30 -7.05 -5.65 3.03
CA ILE A 30 -6.82 -6.02 4.43
C ILE A 30 -7.76 -5.24 5.33
N GLU A 31 -8.16 -5.84 6.45
CA GLU A 31 -8.91 -5.13 7.48
C GLU A 31 -7.94 -4.34 8.37
N ILE A 32 -8.27 -3.06 8.61
CA ILE A 32 -7.48 -2.20 9.48
C ILE A 32 -8.37 -1.52 10.51
N ASP A 33 -7.79 -1.23 11.68
CA ASP A 33 -8.41 -0.45 12.75
C ASP A 33 -7.45 0.65 13.18
N VAL A 34 -7.87 1.90 13.07
CA VAL A 34 -7.04 3.06 13.38
C VAL A 34 -7.30 3.54 14.80
N ALA A 35 -6.24 3.51 15.63
CA ALA A 35 -6.23 4.01 16.99
C ALA A 35 -5.39 5.31 17.10
N PRO A 36 -5.92 6.39 17.69
CA PRO A 36 -7.28 6.52 18.23
C PRO A 36 -8.33 6.70 17.12
N SER A 37 -9.53 6.16 17.34
CA SER A 37 -10.70 6.37 16.45
C SER A 37 -11.26 7.80 16.50
N VAL A 38 -10.77 8.62 17.44
CA VAL A 38 -11.05 10.04 17.54
C VAL A 38 -9.74 10.81 17.65
N LEU A 39 -9.37 11.53 16.60
CA LEU A 39 -8.20 12.39 16.58
C LEU A 39 -8.60 13.83 16.94
N SER A 40 -8.02 14.35 18.02
CA SER A 40 -8.13 15.76 18.36
C SER A 40 -6.98 16.55 17.76
N LEU A 41 -7.28 17.58 16.94
CA LEU A 41 -6.25 18.44 16.35
C LEU A 41 -5.46 19.21 17.41
N GLY A 42 -6.06 19.49 18.56
CA GLY A 42 -5.40 20.16 19.70
C GLY A 42 -4.62 19.25 20.66
N SER A 43 -4.55 17.93 20.44
CA SER A 43 -3.82 17.01 21.34
C SER A 43 -2.30 16.95 21.08
N ASP A 44 -1.50 16.77 22.13
CA ASP A 44 -0.04 16.56 22.00
C ASP A 44 0.36 15.08 21.83
N GLY A 45 -0.54 14.25 21.27
CA GLY A 45 -0.26 12.84 21.00
C GLY A 45 0.90 12.65 20.00
N THR A 46 1.65 11.57 20.16
CA THR A 46 2.82 11.27 19.30
C THR A 46 2.46 10.35 18.13
N TRP A 47 1.62 9.35 18.36
CA TRP A 47 1.42 8.25 17.41
C TRP A 47 -0.04 8.08 17.02
N VAL A 48 -0.27 7.84 15.72
CA VAL A 48 -1.45 7.16 15.21
C VAL A 48 -1.05 5.71 14.91
N THR A 49 -1.75 4.76 15.52
CA THR A 49 -1.45 3.33 15.43
C THR A 49 -2.50 2.66 14.55
N VAL A 50 -2.07 1.84 13.61
CA VAL A 50 -2.92 1.08 12.71
C VAL A 50 -2.72 -0.40 13.01
N HIS A 51 -3.78 -1.03 13.50
CA HIS A 51 -3.85 -2.48 13.64
C HIS A 51 -4.33 -3.08 12.32
N THR A 52 -3.78 -4.23 11.95
CA THR A 52 -4.14 -4.92 10.71
C THR A 52 -4.43 -6.40 10.98
N ASP A 53 -5.07 -7.07 10.03
CA ASP A 53 -5.31 -8.52 10.04
C ASP A 53 -4.23 -9.33 9.31
N ILE A 54 -3.19 -8.68 8.77
CA ILE A 54 -2.08 -9.33 8.05
C ILE A 54 -0.88 -9.57 8.97
N ALA A 55 -0.16 -10.67 8.78
CA ALA A 55 1.02 -11.00 9.58
C ALA A 55 2.20 -10.06 9.25
N LEU A 56 2.91 -9.59 10.28
CA LEU A 56 4.08 -8.73 10.10
C LEU A 56 5.16 -9.39 9.20
N CYS A 57 5.32 -10.70 9.31
CA CYS A 57 6.32 -11.45 8.56
C CYS A 57 6.03 -11.57 7.05
N GLU A 58 4.81 -11.22 6.62
CA GLU A 58 4.40 -11.28 5.20
C GLU A 58 4.57 -9.92 4.50
N VAL A 59 4.79 -8.84 5.25
CA VAL A 59 4.77 -7.46 4.74
C VAL A 59 6.17 -6.88 4.59
N ALA A 60 6.42 -6.25 3.43
CA ALA A 60 7.59 -5.42 3.19
C ALA A 60 7.42 -4.07 3.91
N CYS A 61 7.82 -4.01 5.18
CA CYS A 61 7.49 -2.91 6.09
C CYS A 61 7.98 -1.53 5.62
N ASP A 62 9.06 -1.46 4.84
CA ASP A 62 9.62 -0.24 4.27
C ASP A 62 8.74 0.39 3.18
N THR A 63 7.77 -0.36 2.66
CA THR A 63 6.84 0.11 1.62
C THR A 63 5.55 0.70 2.18
N LEU A 64 5.33 0.60 3.50
CA LEU A 64 4.08 0.98 4.13
C LEU A 64 3.88 2.49 4.19
N THR A 65 2.72 2.96 3.75
CA THR A 65 2.31 4.36 3.87
C THR A 65 0.85 4.49 4.30
N LEU A 66 0.53 5.54 5.06
CA LEU A 66 -0.84 5.92 5.43
C LEU A 66 -1.18 7.25 4.76
N ASN A 67 -2.04 7.25 3.75
CA ASN A 67 -2.31 8.44 2.91
C ASN A 67 -1.02 9.12 2.39
N ASN A 68 -0.04 8.31 1.97
CA ASN A 68 1.31 8.74 1.53
C ASN A 68 2.27 9.19 2.64
N ILE A 69 1.90 9.08 3.91
CA ILE A 69 2.81 9.31 5.03
C ILE A 69 3.56 8.01 5.31
N PRO A 70 4.90 7.99 5.26
CA PRO A 70 5.67 6.78 5.49
C PRO A 70 5.50 6.27 6.93
N VAL A 71 5.59 4.95 7.11
CA VAL A 71 5.56 4.37 8.45
C VAL A 71 6.76 4.83 9.28
N ALA A 72 6.52 5.22 10.52
CA ALA A 72 7.57 5.64 11.44
C ALA A 72 8.10 4.45 12.26
N TRP A 73 7.22 3.53 12.63
CA TRP A 73 7.56 2.34 13.39
C TRP A 73 6.61 1.19 13.09
N VAL A 74 7.13 -0.05 13.09
CA VAL A 74 6.34 -1.26 12.94
C VAL A 74 6.63 -2.23 14.08
N GLU A 75 5.61 -2.92 14.53
CA GLU A 75 5.72 -4.02 15.48
C GLU A 75 4.68 -5.10 15.18
N SER A 76 4.82 -6.25 15.83
CA SER A 76 3.82 -7.31 15.79
C SER A 76 2.96 -7.24 17.05
N ASP A 77 1.65 -7.43 16.92
CA ASP A 77 0.79 -7.66 18.08
C ASP A 77 1.02 -9.06 18.71
N ASP A 78 0.28 -9.39 19.76
CA ASP A 78 0.36 -10.68 20.45
C ASP A 78 0.00 -11.89 19.56
N LYS A 79 -0.62 -11.66 18.40
CA LYS A 79 -0.98 -12.68 17.40
C LYS A 79 0.00 -12.74 16.24
N GLY A 80 0.98 -11.83 16.18
CA GLY A 80 1.92 -11.73 15.06
C GLY A 80 1.46 -10.82 13.93
N ASN A 81 0.33 -10.13 14.08
CA ASN A 81 -0.20 -9.23 13.06
C ASN A 81 0.55 -7.90 13.04
N LEU A 82 0.64 -7.28 11.88
CA LEU A 82 1.29 -5.99 11.69
C LEU A 82 0.54 -4.89 12.46
N VAL A 83 1.31 -4.15 13.24
CA VAL A 83 0.92 -2.90 13.88
C VAL A 83 1.86 -1.81 13.37
N ALA A 84 1.30 -0.85 12.62
CA ALA A 84 2.06 0.26 12.05
C ALA A 84 1.78 1.55 12.82
N LYS A 85 2.82 2.33 13.11
CA LYS A 85 2.73 3.61 13.80
C LYS A 85 3.20 4.73 12.89
N PHE A 86 2.42 5.80 12.86
CA PHE A 86 2.63 6.99 12.06
C PHE A 86 2.70 8.22 12.96
N ASP A 87 3.51 9.20 12.58
CA ASP A 87 3.62 10.45 13.31
C ASP A 87 2.30 11.21 13.28
N GLN A 88 1.74 11.46 14.47
CA GLN A 88 0.45 12.11 14.59
C GLN A 88 0.47 13.53 14.00
N SER A 89 1.62 14.22 14.08
CA SER A 89 1.77 15.57 13.53
C SER A 89 1.63 15.61 12.00
N GLU A 90 2.14 14.59 11.29
CA GLU A 90 2.00 14.47 9.85
C GLU A 90 0.57 14.12 9.46
N ILE A 91 -0.09 13.24 10.23
CA ILE A 91 -1.50 12.90 10.02
C ILE A 91 -2.40 14.10 10.22
N LYS A 92 -2.16 14.90 11.26
CA LYS A 92 -2.91 16.14 11.52
C LYS A 92 -2.82 17.15 10.38
N ALA A 93 -1.72 17.15 9.61
CA ALA A 93 -1.56 18.06 8.49
C ALA A 93 -2.43 17.70 7.28
N ILE A 94 -2.97 16.47 7.22
CA ILE A 94 -3.73 15.97 6.06
C ILE A 94 -5.21 15.67 6.34
N VAL A 95 -5.67 15.82 7.58
CA VAL A 95 -7.05 15.50 8.00
C VAL A 95 -7.81 16.76 8.44
N ALA A 96 -9.14 16.71 8.36
CA ALA A 96 -10.01 17.80 8.78
C ALA A 96 -11.28 17.27 9.48
N PRO A 97 -11.91 18.05 10.39
CA PRO A 97 -13.21 17.71 10.97
C PRO A 97 -14.33 17.60 9.92
N PRO A 98 -15.37 16.78 10.15
CA PRO A 98 -15.61 15.96 11.34
C PRO A 98 -15.01 14.55 11.26
N GLU A 99 -14.57 14.10 10.09
CA GLU A 99 -14.11 12.74 9.82
C GLU A 99 -13.03 12.75 8.73
N ALA A 100 -12.13 11.77 8.78
CA ALA A 100 -11.12 11.56 7.76
C ALA A 100 -10.96 10.08 7.44
N THR A 101 -10.84 9.76 6.15
CA THR A 101 -10.49 8.43 5.68
C THR A 101 -8.98 8.27 5.65
N LEU A 102 -8.48 7.26 6.33
CA LEU A 102 -7.08 6.88 6.36
C LEU A 102 -6.92 5.53 5.65
N THR A 103 -6.08 5.53 4.63
CA THR A 103 -5.82 4.39 3.75
C THR A 103 -4.38 3.95 3.92
N LEU A 104 -4.19 2.75 4.46
CA LEU A 104 -2.90 2.08 4.56
C LEU A 104 -2.63 1.38 3.22
N THR A 105 -1.48 1.65 2.61
CA THR A 105 -1.00 0.96 1.41
C THR A 105 0.41 0.42 1.64
N GLY A 106 0.78 -0.62 0.89
CA GLY A 106 2.13 -1.17 0.92
C GLY A 106 2.24 -2.40 0.04
N GLN A 107 3.28 -3.19 0.27
CA GLN A 107 3.52 -4.44 -0.45
C GLN A 107 3.83 -5.59 0.51
N THR A 108 3.50 -6.80 0.11
CA THR A 108 4.01 -8.02 0.74
C THR A 108 5.45 -8.27 0.34
N ASN A 109 6.13 -9.18 1.03
CA ASN A 109 7.49 -9.62 0.67
C ASN A 109 7.55 -10.27 -0.74
N ASP A 110 6.42 -10.73 -1.27
CA ASP A 110 6.28 -11.29 -2.61
C ASP A 110 5.95 -10.21 -3.68
N GLY A 111 5.85 -8.94 -3.28
CA GLY A 111 5.59 -7.81 -4.17
C GLY A 111 4.11 -7.57 -4.48
N GLU A 112 3.20 -8.26 -3.80
CA GLU A 112 1.75 -8.04 -3.93
C GLU A 112 1.34 -6.76 -3.21
N HIS A 113 0.51 -5.92 -3.84
CA HIS A 113 0.05 -4.68 -3.21
C HIS A 113 -1.03 -4.98 -2.17
N ILE A 114 -0.96 -4.34 -1.01
CA ILE A 114 -1.96 -4.43 0.05
C ILE A 114 -2.59 -3.07 0.30
N GLU A 115 -3.88 -3.06 0.63
CA GLU A 115 -4.62 -1.84 0.91
C GLU A 115 -5.71 -2.06 1.97
N GLY A 116 -5.70 -1.24 3.01
CA GLY A 116 -6.75 -1.17 4.02
C GLY A 116 -7.23 0.26 4.19
N SER A 117 -8.48 0.47 4.58
CA SER A 117 -9.00 1.81 4.88
C SER A 117 -9.94 1.82 6.07
N ASP A 118 -9.86 2.87 6.87
CA ASP A 118 -10.72 3.11 8.01
C ASP A 118 -11.05 4.61 8.13
N ILE A 119 -12.16 4.92 8.81
CA ILE A 119 -12.65 6.28 8.99
C ILE A 119 -12.52 6.64 10.46
N ILE A 120 -11.74 7.69 10.74
CA ILE A 120 -11.62 8.25 12.09
C ILE A 120 -12.46 9.51 12.22
N ARG A 121 -12.93 9.78 13.44
CA ARG A 121 -13.53 11.07 13.77
C ARG A 121 -12.42 12.09 14.05
N VAL A 122 -12.55 13.28 13.49
CA VAL A 122 -11.61 14.39 13.69
C VAL A 122 -12.34 15.51 14.42
N ILE A 123 -11.79 15.94 15.55
CA ILE A 123 -12.33 17.04 16.34
C ILE A 123 -11.31 18.17 16.44
N ASP A 124 -11.80 19.39 16.33
CA ASP A 124 -11.02 20.58 16.63
C ASP A 124 -11.54 21.19 17.93
N CYS A 125 -10.74 21.06 18.99
CA CYS A 125 -11.04 21.65 20.29
C CYS A 125 -10.28 22.95 20.53
N SER A 126 -9.69 23.56 19.50
CA SER A 126 -9.07 24.89 19.59
C SER A 126 -10.16 25.97 19.63
N GLY A 127 -10.82 26.05 20.78
CA GLY A 127 -11.71 27.16 21.16
C GLY A 127 -11.01 28.15 22.07
#